data_AF-A0A134B2M0-F1
#
_entry.id   AF-A0A134B2M0-F1
#
_cell.length_a   1.000
_cell.length_b   1.000
_cell.length_c   1.000
_cell.angle_alpha   90.00
_cell.angle_beta   90.00
_cell.angle_gamma   90.00
#
_symmetry.space_group_name_H-M   'P 1'
#
loop_
_entity.id
_entity.type
_entity.pdbx_description
1 polymer ?
#
loop_
_entity_poly.entity_id
_entity_poly.type
_entity_poly.pdbx_seq_one_letter_code
_entity_poly.pdbx_strand_id
1 'polypeptide(L)'
;MDIFLFSFVVLSILLLLCISKKWSFSEKIKSLMKVIKKIVELQNEIFNARKEGKSIGLVPTMGALHEGHTSLVKRCVKENNITIVSVFLNPTQFNDKGDFDRYPRTLEADCKLLEDSGANIVFAPTEKEIYPTKDERKFDFPPQTTVMEGAKRPGHFNGVCQIVSKLFFIVKPDRAYFGEKDWQQIAVIKRLVDYIGMDIQIVECAIIRNEDGLAKSSRNMLLNKKERAIAPNIYKALSESVVYSKTHSVEETHDYVVNKINAIEGLEVEYFQIVDGNTLLDVHSWDDSDNIVGCITVYCGETPIRLIDHIKYKG
;
A
#
# COMPACT_ATOMS: atom_id res chain seq x y z
N MET A 1 -41.97 -19.95 51.30
CA MET A 1 -40.54 -20.15 51.54
C MET A 1 -39.90 -20.71 50.27
N ASP A 2 -40.23 -20.16 49.08
CA ASP A 2 -40.20 -20.96 47.83
C ASP A 2 -39.66 -20.24 46.59
N ILE A 3 -39.14 -19.01 46.71
CA ILE A 3 -38.54 -18.31 45.56
C ILE A 3 -37.00 -18.41 45.58
N PHE A 4 -36.39 -18.52 46.77
CA PHE A 4 -34.93 -18.64 46.90
C PHE A 4 -34.40 -20.04 46.55
N LEU A 5 -35.16 -21.11 46.84
CA LEU A 5 -34.74 -22.47 46.47
C LEU A 5 -34.79 -22.69 44.95
N PHE A 6 -35.75 -22.08 44.24
CA PHE A 6 -35.90 -22.23 42.80
C PHE A 6 -34.73 -21.58 42.02
N SER A 7 -34.25 -20.42 42.50
CA SER A 7 -33.11 -19.72 41.89
C SER A 7 -31.79 -20.50 42.05
N PHE A 8 -31.57 -21.10 43.22
CA PHE A 8 -30.34 -21.89 43.47
C PHE A 8 -30.29 -23.18 42.67
N VAL A 9 -31.43 -23.86 42.49
CA VAL A 9 -31.51 -25.09 41.69
C VAL A 9 -31.32 -24.80 40.21
N VAL A 10 -31.90 -23.70 39.69
CA VAL A 10 -31.71 -23.30 38.28
C VAL A 10 -30.26 -22.87 38.01
N LEU A 11 -29.63 -22.11 38.91
CA LEU A 11 -28.24 -21.70 38.76
C LEU A 11 -27.27 -22.89 38.84
N SER A 12 -27.56 -23.85 39.72
CA SER A 12 -26.75 -25.08 39.86
C SER A 12 -26.91 -26.01 38.65
N ILE A 13 -28.11 -26.13 38.08
CA ILE A 13 -28.36 -26.90 36.85
C ILE A 13 -27.69 -26.24 35.63
N LEU A 14 -27.68 -24.91 35.54
CA LEU A 14 -26.94 -24.18 34.51
C LEU A 14 -25.42 -24.37 34.66
N LEU A 15 -24.89 -24.37 35.88
CA LEU A 15 -23.47 -24.64 36.14
C LEU A 15 -23.10 -26.08 35.78
N LEU A 16 -23.93 -27.06 36.14
CA LEU A 16 -23.73 -28.47 35.77
C LEU A 16 -23.90 -28.74 34.27
N LEU A 17 -24.79 -28.01 33.58
CA LEU A 17 -24.91 -28.05 32.12
C LEU A 17 -23.69 -27.42 31.42
N CYS A 18 -23.06 -26.40 32.02
CA CYS A 18 -21.78 -25.83 31.57
C CYS A 18 -20.59 -26.77 31.81
N ILE A 19 -20.60 -27.56 32.90
CA ILE A 19 -19.51 -28.49 33.22
C ILE A 19 -19.64 -29.80 32.41
N SER A 20 -20.87 -30.24 32.09
CA SER A 20 -21.12 -31.50 31.37
C SER A 20 -21.06 -31.38 29.85
N LYS A 21 -21.23 -30.17 29.29
CA LYS A 21 -20.90 -29.90 27.90
C LYS A 21 -19.46 -29.39 27.85
N LYS A 22 -18.54 -30.21 27.35
CA LYS A 22 -17.24 -29.76 26.81
C LYS A 22 -17.49 -28.79 25.65
N TRP A 23 -17.95 -27.58 25.95
CA TRP A 23 -17.81 -26.45 25.06
C TRP A 23 -16.34 -26.07 25.16
N SER A 24 -15.60 -26.55 24.17
CA SER A 24 -14.30 -26.03 23.81
C SER A 24 -14.44 -24.51 23.66
N PHE A 25 -14.19 -23.77 24.74
CA PHE A 25 -14.01 -22.31 24.76
C PHE A 25 -12.66 -21.95 24.11
N SER A 26 -12.35 -22.63 23.01
CA SER A 26 -11.25 -22.38 22.07
C SER A 26 -11.79 -21.74 20.79
N GLU A 27 -13.05 -21.27 20.79
CA GLU A 27 -13.49 -20.30 19.80
C GLU A 27 -12.77 -18.99 20.08
N LYS A 28 -11.75 -18.72 19.24
CA LYS A 28 -10.92 -17.51 19.20
C LYS A 28 -11.69 -16.29 19.71
N ILE A 29 -11.37 -15.81 20.92
CA ILE A 29 -11.56 -14.40 21.23
C ILE A 29 -10.67 -13.66 20.23
N LYS A 30 -11.27 -13.17 19.15
CA LYS A 30 -10.58 -12.30 18.19
C LYS A 30 -10.16 -11.10 19.02
N SER A 31 -8.86 -10.94 19.27
CA SER A 31 -8.36 -9.77 20.00
C SER A 31 -8.82 -8.54 19.25
N LEU A 32 -9.55 -7.64 19.92
CA LEU A 32 -9.96 -6.36 19.35
C LEU A 32 -8.75 -5.62 18.80
N MET A 33 -8.92 -5.00 17.63
CA MET A 33 -7.87 -4.21 17.00
C MET A 33 -7.53 -3.00 17.90
N LYS A 34 -6.24 -2.74 18.11
CA LYS A 34 -5.77 -1.57 18.89
C LYS A 34 -5.46 -0.41 17.97
N VAL A 35 -5.87 0.81 18.33
CA VAL A 35 -5.42 2.05 17.66
C VAL A 35 -4.41 2.74 18.55
N ILE A 36 -3.16 2.84 18.09
CA ILE A 36 -2.02 3.37 18.85
C ILE A 36 -1.48 4.61 18.15
N LYS A 37 -1.22 5.66 18.92
CA LYS A 37 -0.70 6.94 18.40
C LYS A 37 0.74 7.23 18.81
N LYS A 38 1.27 6.53 19.82
CA LYS A 38 2.59 6.76 20.40
C LYS A 38 3.56 5.65 20.04
N ILE A 39 4.79 6.02 19.71
CA ILE A 39 5.86 5.07 19.36
C ILE A 39 6.13 4.13 20.54
N VAL A 40 6.20 4.68 21.76
CA VAL A 40 6.46 3.90 22.99
C VAL A 40 5.38 2.85 23.22
N GLU A 41 4.10 3.20 23.06
CA GLU A 41 2.98 2.27 23.21
C GLU A 41 3.06 1.14 22.18
N LEU A 42 3.36 1.48 20.92
CA LEU A 42 3.51 0.49 19.85
C LEU A 42 4.68 -0.46 20.12
N GLN A 43 5.83 0.07 20.55
CA GLN A 43 7.00 -0.72 20.84
C GLN A 43 6.79 -1.66 22.03
N ASN A 44 6.00 -1.26 23.03
CA ASN A 44 5.60 -2.14 24.14
C ASN A 44 4.76 -3.34 23.65
N GLU A 45 3.80 -3.11 22.76
CA GLU A 45 3.00 -4.20 22.16
C GLU A 45 3.87 -5.15 21.32
N ILE A 46 4.77 -4.59 20.51
CA ILE A 46 5.72 -5.38 19.70
C ILE A 46 6.67 -6.19 20.59
N PHE A 47 7.17 -5.60 21.68
CA PHE A 47 8.04 -6.29 22.63
C PHE A 47 7.33 -7.50 23.25
N ASN A 48 6.08 -7.34 23.68
CA ASN A 48 5.28 -8.43 24.23
C ASN A 48 5.03 -9.53 23.20
N ALA A 49 4.67 -9.16 21.96
CA ALA A 49 4.48 -10.13 20.89
C ALA A 49 5.78 -10.91 20.58
N ARG A 50 6.93 -10.24 20.52
CA ARG A 50 8.23 -10.87 20.29
C ARG A 50 8.64 -11.80 21.43
N LYS A 51 8.33 -11.46 22.69
CA LYS A 51 8.57 -12.34 23.85
C LYS A 51 7.82 -13.66 23.73
N GLU A 52 6.67 -13.66 23.05
CA GLU A 52 5.88 -14.85 22.73
C GLU A 52 6.32 -15.55 21.43
N GLY A 53 7.40 -15.09 20.78
CA GLY A 53 7.90 -15.65 19.53
C GLY A 53 7.02 -15.37 18.31
N LYS A 54 6.14 -14.35 18.37
CA LYS A 54 5.23 -14.00 17.28
C LYS A 54 5.94 -13.22 16.16
N SER A 55 5.64 -13.57 14.91
CA SER A 55 6.05 -12.78 13.75
C SER A 55 5.21 -11.51 13.58
N ILE A 56 5.85 -10.45 13.07
CA ILE A 56 5.32 -9.11 12.89
C ILE A 56 5.33 -8.74 11.41
N GLY A 57 4.15 -8.53 10.85
CA GLY A 57 3.96 -7.96 9.52
C GLY A 57 3.58 -6.48 9.57
N LEU A 58 4.09 -5.70 8.62
CA LEU A 58 3.81 -4.26 8.49
C LEU A 58 3.18 -3.94 7.14
N VAL A 59 2.09 -3.17 7.14
CA VAL A 59 1.51 -2.54 5.94
C VAL A 59 1.58 -1.02 6.08
N PRO A 60 2.55 -0.33 5.45
CA PRO A 60 2.62 1.12 5.48
C PRO A 60 1.55 1.76 4.58
N THR A 61 0.75 2.68 5.12
CA THR A 61 -0.27 3.42 4.34
C THR A 61 -0.33 4.90 4.73
N MET A 62 -0.95 5.71 3.86
CA MET A 62 -1.25 7.12 4.13
C MET A 62 -2.70 7.37 4.60
N GLY A 63 -3.49 6.31 4.80
CA GLY A 63 -4.94 6.41 5.06
C GLY A 63 -5.78 6.48 3.78
N ALA A 64 -7.07 6.82 3.94
CA ALA A 64 -8.06 6.80 2.86
C ALA A 64 -8.07 5.44 2.14
N LEU A 65 -8.30 4.41 2.94
CA LEU A 65 -8.11 3.03 2.53
C LEU A 65 -9.17 2.56 1.53
N HIS A 66 -8.78 1.57 0.72
CA HIS A 66 -9.60 0.98 -0.32
C HIS A 66 -9.24 -0.51 -0.48
N GLU A 67 -9.90 -1.24 -1.36
CA GLU A 67 -9.70 -2.69 -1.47
C GLU A 67 -8.25 -3.10 -1.77
N GLY A 68 -7.49 -2.30 -2.52
CA GLY A 68 -6.03 -2.46 -2.66
C GLY A 68 -5.31 -2.56 -1.31
N HIS A 69 -5.57 -1.63 -0.39
CA HIS A 69 -5.05 -1.68 0.98
C HIS A 69 -5.55 -2.90 1.75
N THR A 70 -6.85 -3.22 1.66
CA THR A 70 -7.38 -4.41 2.34
C THR A 70 -6.76 -5.71 1.84
N SER A 71 -6.34 -5.79 0.57
CA SER A 71 -5.67 -6.95 0.01
C SER A 71 -4.28 -7.17 0.63
N LEU A 72 -3.53 -6.08 0.81
CA LEU A 72 -2.24 -6.07 1.51
C LEU A 72 -2.39 -6.56 2.95
N VAL A 73 -3.38 -6.01 3.67
CA VAL A 73 -3.67 -6.37 5.07
C VAL A 73 -4.09 -7.83 5.18
N LYS A 74 -5.01 -8.30 4.33
CA LYS A 74 -5.44 -9.71 4.33
C LYS A 74 -4.29 -10.67 4.05
N ARG A 75 -3.34 -10.30 3.18
CA ARG A 75 -2.14 -11.11 2.95
C ARG A 75 -1.22 -11.10 4.18
N CYS A 76 -0.98 -9.92 4.76
CA CYS A 76 -0.20 -9.75 5.98
C CYS A 76 -0.74 -10.59 7.15
N VAL A 77 -2.07 -10.59 7.36
CA VAL A 77 -2.75 -11.38 8.39
C VAL A 77 -2.58 -12.88 8.19
N LYS A 78 -2.55 -13.36 6.94
CA LYS A 78 -2.37 -14.78 6.63
C LYS A 78 -0.94 -15.27 6.88
N GLU A 79 0.04 -14.37 6.75
CA GLU A 79 1.45 -14.72 6.74
C GLU A 79 2.18 -14.37 8.06
N ASN A 80 1.53 -13.65 8.98
CA ASN A 80 2.14 -13.20 10.25
C ASN A 80 1.20 -13.38 11.45
N ASN A 81 1.77 -13.47 12.65
CA ASN A 81 0.99 -13.57 13.87
C ASN A 81 0.39 -12.22 14.30
N ILE A 82 1.11 -11.12 14.08
CA ILE A 82 0.68 -9.75 14.37
C ILE A 82 0.79 -8.92 13.10
N THR A 83 -0.33 -8.33 12.69
CA THR A 83 -0.39 -7.37 11.58
C THR A 83 -0.53 -5.95 12.11
N ILE A 84 0.44 -5.11 11.76
CA ILE A 84 0.47 -3.68 12.07
C ILE A 84 0.25 -2.92 10.77
N VAL A 85 -0.67 -1.96 10.79
CA VAL A 85 -0.92 -1.07 9.66
C VAL A 85 -0.62 0.35 10.10
N SER A 86 0.30 1.04 9.43
CA SER A 86 0.51 2.46 9.71
C SER A 86 -0.47 3.29 8.88
N VAL A 87 -1.13 4.27 9.49
CA VAL A 87 -1.96 5.26 8.83
C VAL A 87 -1.34 6.63 9.11
N PHE A 88 -0.49 7.09 8.19
CA PHE A 88 0.25 8.33 8.37
C PHE A 88 0.45 9.05 7.03
N LEU A 89 -0.19 10.21 6.88
CA LEU A 89 0.00 11.09 5.74
C LEU A 89 1.33 11.84 5.89
N ASN A 90 2.39 11.30 5.30
CA ASN A 90 3.74 11.82 5.43
C ASN A 90 3.93 13.12 4.63
N PRO A 91 4.18 14.29 5.24
CA PRO A 91 4.38 15.53 4.50
C PRO A 91 5.64 15.55 3.64
N THR A 92 6.70 14.81 4.02
CA THR A 92 8.01 14.92 3.34
C THR A 92 8.06 14.30 1.95
N GLN A 93 7.06 13.49 1.58
CA GLN A 93 6.95 12.87 0.25
C GLN A 93 6.03 13.63 -0.72
N PHE A 94 5.47 14.77 -0.32
CA PHE A 94 4.65 15.62 -1.18
C PHE A 94 5.49 16.77 -1.73
N ASN A 95 5.59 16.83 -3.06
CA ASN A 95 6.22 17.92 -3.79
C ASN A 95 5.22 19.03 -4.17
N ASP A 96 3.92 18.70 -4.21
CA ASP A 96 2.82 19.67 -4.36
C ASP A 96 2.06 19.81 -3.02
N LYS A 97 2.07 21.04 -2.48
CA LYS A 97 1.33 21.38 -1.27
C LYS A 97 -0.19 21.24 -1.46
N GLY A 98 -0.70 21.55 -2.66
CA GLY A 98 -2.11 21.37 -2.98
C GLY A 98 -2.56 19.91 -2.93
N ASP A 99 -1.74 18.98 -3.44
CA ASP A 99 -1.99 17.53 -3.32
C ASP A 99 -2.02 17.07 -1.85
N PHE A 100 -1.11 17.56 -1.01
CA PHE A 100 -1.12 17.26 0.43
C PHE A 100 -2.38 17.78 1.14
N ASP A 101 -2.79 19.01 0.83
CA ASP A 101 -3.95 19.64 1.46
C ASP A 101 -5.24 18.92 1.08
N ARG A 102 -5.39 18.56 -0.21
CA ARG A 102 -6.56 17.84 -0.76
C ARG A 102 -6.61 16.35 -0.42
N TYR A 103 -5.53 15.77 0.12
CA TYR A 103 -5.48 14.34 0.39
C TYR A 103 -6.57 13.93 1.41
N PRO A 104 -7.40 12.91 1.12
CA PRO A 104 -8.47 12.48 2.02
C PRO A 104 -7.94 11.97 3.37
N ARG A 105 -8.59 12.37 4.46
CA ARG A 105 -8.24 11.95 5.83
C ARG A 105 -9.48 11.32 6.48
N THR A 106 -9.49 10.00 6.61
CA THR A 106 -10.69 9.22 6.98
C THR A 106 -10.38 8.15 8.02
N LEU A 107 -9.64 8.50 9.09
CA LEU A 107 -9.11 7.53 10.05
C LEU A 107 -10.19 6.60 10.64
N GLU A 108 -11.38 7.11 10.95
CA GLU A 108 -12.48 6.32 11.50
C GLU A 108 -12.98 5.26 10.51
N ALA A 109 -13.15 5.63 9.23
CA ALA A 109 -13.53 4.70 8.17
C ALA A 109 -12.40 3.70 7.87
N ASP A 110 -11.15 4.17 7.90
CA ASP A 110 -9.96 3.33 7.73
C ASP A 110 -9.90 2.27 8.83
N CYS A 111 -10.09 2.64 10.10
CA CYS A 111 -10.08 1.70 11.22
C CYS A 111 -11.12 0.60 11.05
N LYS A 112 -12.33 0.92 10.59
CA LYS A 112 -13.37 -0.08 10.33
C LYS A 112 -12.93 -1.09 9.27
N LEU A 113 -12.38 -0.63 8.14
CA LEU A 113 -11.87 -1.51 7.09
C LEU A 113 -10.72 -2.40 7.57
N LEU A 114 -9.85 -1.87 8.44
CA LEU A 114 -8.71 -2.61 8.99
C LEU A 114 -9.14 -3.68 9.99
N GLU A 115 -10.13 -3.38 10.84
CA GLU A 115 -10.70 -4.35 11.78
C GLU A 115 -11.39 -5.50 11.04
N ASP A 116 -12.18 -5.17 10.02
CA ASP A 116 -12.84 -6.15 9.14
C ASP A 116 -11.81 -7.01 8.37
N SER A 117 -10.66 -6.43 8.02
CA SER A 117 -9.55 -7.13 7.36
C SER A 117 -8.70 -7.96 8.32
N GLY A 118 -8.91 -7.86 9.63
CA GLY A 118 -8.22 -8.64 10.66
C GLY A 118 -6.90 -8.07 11.14
N ALA A 119 -6.63 -6.78 10.93
CA ALA A 119 -5.45 -6.13 11.49
C ALA A 119 -5.47 -6.19 13.03
N ASN A 120 -4.29 -6.33 13.66
CA ASN A 120 -4.17 -6.33 15.11
C ASN A 120 -3.96 -4.92 15.66
N ILE A 121 -3.18 -4.10 14.96
CA ILE A 121 -2.80 -2.76 15.41
C ILE A 121 -2.86 -1.78 14.24
N VAL A 122 -3.53 -0.65 14.45
CA VAL A 122 -3.42 0.56 13.63
C VAL A 122 -2.47 1.52 14.33
N PHE A 123 -1.34 1.83 13.70
CA PHE A 123 -0.44 2.88 14.16
C PHE A 123 -0.77 4.19 13.43
N ALA A 124 -1.42 5.11 14.15
CA ALA A 124 -1.88 6.40 13.62
C ALA A 124 -1.20 7.58 14.37
N PRO A 125 0.12 7.75 14.21
CA PRO A 125 0.88 8.78 14.91
C PRO A 125 0.57 10.19 14.39
N THR A 126 0.88 11.19 15.21
CA THR A 126 0.92 12.58 14.75
C THR A 126 2.23 12.87 14.02
N GLU A 127 2.27 13.94 13.22
CA GLU A 127 3.51 14.40 12.59
C GLU A 127 4.61 14.66 13.62
N LYS A 128 4.29 15.33 14.73
CA LYS A 128 5.23 15.60 15.82
C LYS A 128 5.79 14.35 16.48
N GLU A 129 5.04 13.24 16.49
CA GLU A 129 5.51 11.96 17.01
C GLU A 129 6.56 11.33 16.08
N ILE A 130 6.36 11.41 14.77
CA ILE A 130 7.29 10.87 13.75
C ILE A 130 8.50 11.80 13.52
N TYR A 131 8.25 13.11 13.53
CA TYR A 131 9.18 14.19 13.26
C TYR A 131 9.21 15.19 14.43
N PRO A 132 9.75 14.80 15.59
CA PRO A 132 9.94 15.75 16.70
C PRO A 132 10.92 16.87 16.32
N THR A 133 11.82 16.56 15.38
CA THR A 133 12.71 17.50 14.68
C THR A 133 12.64 17.23 13.19
N LYS A 134 13.10 18.20 12.39
CA LYS A 134 13.21 18.06 10.94
C LYS A 134 14.13 16.89 10.59
N ASP A 135 13.70 16.07 9.64
CA ASP A 135 14.50 14.96 9.12
C ASP A 135 15.40 15.43 7.97
N GLU A 136 16.71 15.50 8.22
CA GLU A 136 17.70 15.96 7.25
C GLU A 136 18.39 14.82 6.50
N ARG A 137 18.06 13.55 6.82
CA ARG A 137 18.64 12.39 6.15
C ARG A 137 18.35 12.44 4.65
N LYS A 138 19.37 12.11 3.85
CA LYS A 138 19.30 12.03 2.40
C LYS A 138 19.46 10.59 1.95
N PHE A 139 18.50 10.12 1.17
CA PHE A 139 18.53 8.81 0.53
C PHE A 139 18.48 9.04 -0.97
N ASP A 140 19.47 8.48 -1.66
CA ASP A 140 19.55 8.53 -3.11
C ASP A 140 20.10 7.20 -3.61
N PHE A 141 19.32 6.54 -4.47
CA PHE A 141 19.59 5.22 -5.02
C PHE A 141 19.40 5.27 -6.54
N PRO A 142 20.28 5.97 -7.27
CA PRO A 142 20.20 6.01 -8.73
C PRO A 142 20.47 4.61 -9.33
N PRO A 143 19.76 4.22 -10.40
CA PRO A 143 18.77 5.03 -11.12
C PRO A 143 17.37 5.07 -10.49
N GLN A 144 17.05 4.19 -9.53
CA GLN A 144 15.70 3.97 -9.01
C GLN A 144 15.04 5.25 -8.45
N THR A 145 15.82 6.15 -7.85
CA THR A 145 15.33 7.44 -7.29
C THR A 145 15.34 8.59 -8.30
N THR A 146 15.96 8.44 -9.47
CA THR A 146 16.24 9.53 -10.40
C THR A 146 15.54 9.43 -11.76
N VAL A 147 14.93 8.30 -12.09
CA VAL A 147 14.13 8.09 -13.32
C VAL A 147 12.62 8.19 -13.04
N MET A 148 11.77 8.18 -14.07
CA MET A 148 10.30 8.10 -13.95
C MET A 148 9.70 9.05 -12.88
N GLU A 149 8.97 8.56 -11.88
CA GLU A 149 8.39 9.38 -10.81
C GLU A 149 9.47 10.16 -10.03
N GLY A 150 10.70 9.63 -9.93
CA GLY A 150 11.81 10.29 -9.27
C GLY A 150 12.25 11.56 -10.01
N ALA A 151 12.30 11.50 -11.34
CA ALA A 151 12.58 12.65 -12.20
C ALA A 151 11.45 13.68 -12.15
N LYS A 152 10.19 13.23 -12.18
CA LYS A 152 9.00 14.09 -12.22
C LYS A 152 8.61 14.65 -10.85
N ARG A 153 9.06 14.02 -9.76
CA ARG A 153 8.76 14.44 -8.39
C ARG A 153 10.05 14.53 -7.55
N PRO A 154 10.90 15.54 -7.81
CA PRO A 154 12.14 15.73 -7.05
C PRO A 154 11.89 15.72 -5.54
N GLY A 155 12.65 14.90 -4.81
CA GLY A 155 12.53 14.75 -3.36
C GLY A 155 11.46 13.77 -2.88
N HIS A 156 10.53 13.31 -3.74
CA HIS A 156 9.47 12.36 -3.37
C HIS A 156 10.03 11.09 -2.73
N PHE A 157 10.95 10.40 -3.42
CA PHE A 157 11.52 9.15 -2.92
C PHE A 157 12.41 9.33 -1.70
N ASN A 158 13.06 10.49 -1.55
CA ASN A 158 13.75 10.80 -0.29
C ASN A 158 12.75 10.85 0.88
N GLY A 159 11.61 11.52 0.70
CA GLY A 159 10.54 11.56 1.69
C GLY A 159 9.97 10.18 2.01
N VAL A 160 9.77 9.34 0.99
CA VAL A 160 9.36 7.94 1.15
C VAL A 160 10.40 7.16 1.97
N CYS A 161 11.70 7.27 1.64
CA CYS A 161 12.75 6.57 2.37
C CYS A 161 12.87 7.05 3.83
N GLN A 162 12.69 8.35 4.09
CA GLN A 162 12.68 8.90 5.44
C GLN A 162 11.58 8.27 6.30
N ILE A 163 10.33 8.25 5.81
CA ILE A 163 9.23 7.69 6.59
C ILE A 163 9.30 6.17 6.69
N VAL A 164 9.59 5.46 5.60
CA VAL A 164 9.62 4.00 5.60
C VAL A 164 10.77 3.48 6.48
N SER A 165 11.95 4.11 6.44
CA SER A 165 13.04 3.75 7.37
C SER A 165 12.64 3.97 8.83
N LYS A 166 11.95 5.07 9.16
CA LYS A 166 11.43 5.30 10.52
C LYS A 166 10.46 4.21 10.94
N LEU A 167 9.50 3.86 10.08
CA LEU A 167 8.54 2.78 10.37
C LEU A 167 9.26 1.43 10.55
N PHE A 168 10.28 1.14 9.75
CA PHE A 168 11.10 -0.07 9.91
C PHE A 168 11.89 -0.06 11.23
N PHE A 169 12.46 1.06 11.67
CA PHE A 169 13.15 1.12 12.96
C PHE A 169 12.17 1.06 14.16
N ILE A 170 10.98 1.64 14.02
CA ILE A 170 9.93 1.62 15.05
C ILE A 170 9.37 0.20 15.20
N VAL A 171 9.01 -0.43 14.08
CA VAL A 171 8.26 -1.69 14.05
C VAL A 171 9.18 -2.90 14.04
N LYS A 172 10.30 -2.81 13.32
CA LYS A 172 11.19 -3.91 12.95
C LYS A 172 10.39 -5.11 12.44
N PRO A 173 9.67 -5.01 11.32
CA PRO A 173 8.84 -6.11 10.86
C PRO A 173 9.69 -7.26 10.31
N ASP A 174 9.18 -8.49 10.37
CA ASP A 174 9.75 -9.62 9.62
C ASP A 174 9.38 -9.51 8.13
N ARG A 175 8.17 -9.01 7.85
CA ARG A 175 7.65 -8.78 6.49
C ARG A 175 7.00 -7.42 6.35
N ALA A 176 7.25 -6.73 5.25
CA ALA A 176 6.59 -5.47 4.91
C ALA A 176 5.91 -5.56 3.54
N TYR A 177 4.63 -5.18 3.48
CA TYR A 177 3.77 -5.39 2.31
C TYR A 177 3.56 -4.09 1.55
N PHE A 178 3.84 -4.11 0.25
CA PHE A 178 3.69 -2.95 -0.64
C PHE A 178 2.93 -3.36 -1.91
N GLY A 179 2.09 -2.45 -2.40
CA GLY A 179 1.28 -2.68 -3.60
C GLY A 179 2.06 -2.36 -4.86
N GLU A 180 2.04 -3.26 -5.84
CA GLU A 180 2.73 -3.12 -7.13
C GLU A 180 2.25 -1.91 -7.93
N LYS A 181 1.09 -1.32 -7.60
CA LYS A 181 0.63 -0.07 -8.24
C LYS A 181 1.71 1.02 -8.20
N ASP A 182 2.45 1.10 -7.11
CA ASP A 182 3.58 2.02 -6.93
C ASP A 182 4.89 1.25 -7.16
N TRP A 183 5.03 0.64 -8.36
CA TRP A 183 6.08 -0.32 -8.70
C TRP A 183 7.51 0.20 -8.47
N GLN A 184 7.80 1.42 -8.95
CA GLN A 184 9.10 2.07 -8.71
C GLN A 184 9.38 2.29 -7.21
N GLN A 185 8.34 2.56 -6.41
CA GLN A 185 8.50 2.71 -4.96
C GLN A 185 9.01 1.41 -4.34
N ILE A 186 8.51 0.25 -4.76
CA ILE A 186 8.99 -1.06 -4.27
C ILE A 186 10.48 -1.23 -4.60
N ALA A 187 10.89 -0.90 -5.84
CA ALA A 187 12.30 -0.95 -6.22
C ALA A 187 13.17 -0.06 -5.32
N VAL A 188 12.73 1.17 -5.03
CA VAL A 188 13.40 2.09 -4.10
C VAL A 188 13.44 1.52 -2.67
N ILE A 189 12.35 0.93 -2.19
CA ILE A 189 12.30 0.35 -0.83
C ILE A 189 13.22 -0.86 -0.69
N LYS A 190 13.36 -1.70 -1.72
CA LYS A 190 14.36 -2.78 -1.71
C LYS A 190 15.79 -2.23 -1.56
N ARG A 191 16.14 -1.17 -2.30
CA ARG A 191 17.43 -0.48 -2.14
C ARG A 191 17.60 0.13 -0.76
N LEU A 192 16.52 0.66 -0.17
CA LEU A 192 16.53 1.16 1.21
C LEU A 192 16.82 0.04 2.21
N VAL A 193 16.18 -1.12 2.09
CA VAL A 193 16.41 -2.28 2.97
C VAL A 193 17.87 -2.75 2.91
N ASP A 194 18.41 -2.88 1.70
CA ASP A 194 19.83 -3.19 1.49
C ASP A 194 20.74 -2.16 2.18
N TYR A 195 20.44 -0.87 1.99
CA TYR A 195 21.23 0.24 2.52
C TYR A 195 21.24 0.30 4.05
N ILE A 196 20.08 0.07 4.70
CA ILE A 196 19.99 0.09 6.17
C ILE A 196 20.42 -1.23 6.82
N GLY A 197 20.67 -2.28 6.03
CA GLY A 197 21.14 -3.58 6.51
C GLY A 197 20.15 -4.31 7.44
N MET A 198 18.84 -4.12 7.24
CA MET A 198 17.81 -4.81 8.01
C MET A 198 17.32 -6.06 7.28
N ASP A 199 17.15 -7.17 8.01
CA ASP A 199 16.56 -8.40 7.48
C ASP A 199 15.02 -8.28 7.46
N ILE A 200 14.49 -7.63 6.42
CA ILE A 200 13.05 -7.42 6.21
C ILE A 200 12.67 -7.99 4.84
N GLN A 201 11.74 -8.94 4.83
CA GLN A 201 11.19 -9.43 3.56
C GLN A 201 10.20 -8.41 3.00
N ILE A 202 10.53 -7.81 1.84
CA ILE A 202 9.60 -6.97 1.09
C ILE A 202 8.66 -7.86 0.28
N VAL A 203 7.37 -7.80 0.58
CA VAL A 203 6.32 -8.60 -0.06
C VAL A 203 5.52 -7.73 -1.02
N GLU A 204 5.67 -8.00 -2.30
CA GLU A 204 4.96 -7.31 -3.39
C GLU A 204 3.57 -7.90 -3.56
N CYS A 205 2.55 -7.04 -3.64
CA CYS A 205 1.16 -7.44 -3.81
C CYS A 205 0.57 -6.85 -5.09
N ALA A 206 -0.08 -7.71 -5.87
CA ALA A 206 -0.69 -7.38 -7.14
C ALA A 206 -1.63 -6.16 -7.07
N ILE A 207 -1.71 -5.43 -8.18
CA ILE A 207 -2.65 -4.31 -8.32
C ILE A 207 -4.09 -4.83 -8.21
N ILE A 208 -4.87 -4.23 -7.32
CA ILE A 208 -6.32 -4.39 -7.30
C ILE A 208 -6.94 -3.33 -8.20
N ARG A 209 -7.77 -3.76 -9.14
CA ARG A 209 -8.47 -2.92 -10.12
C ARG A 209 -9.97 -2.91 -9.84
N ASN A 210 -10.65 -1.87 -10.31
CA ASN A 210 -12.11 -1.89 -10.43
C ASN A 210 -12.51 -2.81 -11.61
N GLU A 211 -13.80 -3.12 -11.73
CA GLU A 211 -14.32 -3.96 -12.82
C GLU A 211 -14.02 -3.39 -14.22
N ASP A 212 -13.92 -2.06 -14.34
CA ASP A 212 -13.54 -1.36 -15.56
C ASP A 212 -12.03 -1.34 -15.83
N GLY A 213 -11.21 -1.90 -14.93
CA GLY A 213 -9.76 -2.01 -15.08
C GLY A 213 -8.96 -0.86 -14.46
N LEU A 214 -9.60 0.22 -13.99
CA LEU A 214 -8.88 1.31 -13.32
C LEU A 214 -8.22 0.81 -12.02
N ALA A 215 -6.91 1.03 -11.87
CA ALA A 215 -6.18 0.72 -10.65
C ALA A 215 -6.78 1.46 -9.44
N LYS A 216 -7.02 0.76 -8.33
CA LYS A 216 -7.56 1.40 -7.12
C LYS A 216 -6.51 2.31 -6.49
N SER A 217 -6.92 3.56 -6.26
CA SER A 217 -6.10 4.62 -5.68
C SER A 217 -7.00 5.54 -4.86
N SER A 218 -6.53 6.02 -3.71
CA SER A 218 -7.24 7.04 -2.92
C SER A 218 -7.49 8.32 -3.73
N ARG A 219 -6.60 8.65 -4.69
CA ARG A 219 -6.78 9.80 -5.60
C ARG A 219 -7.98 9.66 -6.53
N ASN A 220 -8.52 8.45 -6.74
CA ASN A 220 -9.71 8.27 -7.58
C ASN A 220 -10.95 8.95 -6.98
N MET A 221 -10.95 9.25 -5.66
CA MET A 221 -12.02 10.01 -4.99
C MET A 221 -12.07 11.48 -5.43
N LEU A 222 -11.00 11.99 -6.05
CA LEU A 222 -10.92 13.36 -6.54
C LEU A 222 -11.50 13.53 -7.95
N LEU A 223 -11.74 12.42 -8.66
CA LEU A 223 -12.28 12.44 -10.01
C LEU A 223 -13.79 12.70 -9.97
N ASN A 224 -14.26 13.65 -10.77
CA ASN A 224 -15.68 13.82 -11.02
C ASN A 224 -16.23 12.66 -11.91
N LYS A 225 -17.54 12.62 -12.11
CA LYS A 225 -18.19 11.52 -12.85
C LYS A 225 -17.68 11.36 -14.30
N LYS A 226 -17.38 12.47 -15.00
CA LYS A 226 -16.87 12.44 -16.39
C LYS A 226 -15.43 11.96 -16.42
N GLU A 227 -14.59 12.51 -15.54
CA GLU A 227 -13.17 12.14 -15.41
C GLU A 227 -13.02 10.66 -15.00
N ARG A 228 -13.84 10.19 -14.06
CA ARG A 228 -13.87 8.79 -13.64
C ARG A 228 -14.26 7.85 -14.78
N ALA A 229 -15.11 8.27 -15.71
CA ALA A 229 -15.52 7.46 -16.84
C ALA A 229 -14.42 7.30 -17.90
N ILE A 230 -13.50 8.27 -18.04
CA ILE A 230 -12.40 8.21 -19.02
C ILE A 230 -11.13 7.56 -18.45
N ALA A 231 -10.87 7.65 -17.15
CA ALA A 231 -9.66 7.11 -16.51
C ALA A 231 -9.37 5.61 -16.79
N PRO A 232 -10.36 4.70 -16.91
CA PRO A 232 -10.11 3.30 -17.28
C PRO A 232 -9.42 3.10 -18.63
N ASN A 233 -9.46 4.09 -19.53
CA ASN A 233 -8.77 4.00 -20.82
C ASN A 233 -7.25 3.94 -20.69
N ILE A 234 -6.67 4.36 -19.56
CA ILE A 234 -5.24 4.21 -19.27
C ILE A 234 -4.87 2.71 -19.29
N TYR A 235 -5.57 1.91 -18.47
CA TYR A 235 -5.33 0.47 -18.40
C TYR A 235 -5.70 -0.24 -19.71
N LYS A 236 -6.75 0.23 -20.39
CA LYS A 236 -7.13 -0.30 -21.71
C LYS A 236 -6.00 -0.15 -22.72
N ALA A 237 -5.42 1.05 -22.85
CA ALA A 237 -4.31 1.31 -23.77
C ALA A 237 -3.07 0.48 -23.42
N LEU A 238 -2.74 0.35 -22.13
CA LEU A 238 -1.65 -0.52 -21.66
C LEU A 238 -1.91 -2.00 -21.95
N SER A 239 -3.15 -2.47 -21.80
CA SER A 239 -3.49 -3.88 -22.06
C SER A 239 -3.43 -4.19 -23.55
N GLU A 240 -3.91 -3.27 -24.40
CA GLU A 240 -3.85 -3.40 -25.85
C GLU A 240 -2.40 -3.32 -26.35
N SER A 241 -1.54 -2.52 -25.71
CA SER A 241 -0.13 -2.43 -26.09
C SER A 241 0.63 -3.73 -25.87
N VAL A 242 0.25 -4.57 -24.90
CA VAL A 242 0.83 -5.92 -24.74
C VAL A 242 0.57 -6.77 -25.98
N VAL A 243 -0.61 -6.69 -26.58
CA VAL A 243 -0.91 -7.40 -27.84
C VAL A 243 -0.16 -6.75 -29.00
N TYR A 244 -0.14 -5.42 -29.06
CA TYR A 244 0.53 -4.64 -30.10
C TYR A 244 2.04 -4.93 -30.17
N SER A 245 2.70 -5.05 -29.00
CA SER A 245 4.13 -5.30 -28.85
C SER A 245 4.62 -6.58 -29.54
N LYS A 246 3.73 -7.55 -29.78
CA LYS A 246 4.09 -8.84 -30.41
C LYS A 246 4.54 -8.71 -31.86
N THR A 247 4.20 -7.60 -32.53
CA THR A 247 4.50 -7.38 -33.95
C THR A 247 5.08 -6.00 -34.23
N HIS A 248 5.42 -5.23 -33.20
CA HIS A 248 5.91 -3.85 -33.32
C HIS A 248 7.11 -3.63 -32.41
N SER A 249 7.95 -2.65 -32.76
CA SER A 249 9.10 -2.28 -31.95
C SER A 249 8.71 -1.68 -30.60
N VAL A 250 9.69 -1.53 -29.71
CA VAL A 250 9.50 -0.85 -28.42
C VAL A 250 9.05 0.61 -28.65
N GLU A 251 9.67 1.31 -29.60
CA GLU A 251 9.34 2.70 -29.96
C GLU A 251 7.92 2.82 -30.53
N GLU A 252 7.54 1.95 -31.47
CA GLU A 252 6.19 1.94 -32.03
C GLU A 252 5.13 1.64 -30.95
N THR A 253 5.44 0.76 -30.00
CA THR A 253 4.55 0.42 -28.88
C THR A 253 4.44 1.56 -27.87
N HIS A 254 5.54 2.26 -27.60
CA HIS A 254 5.53 3.48 -26.80
C HIS A 254 4.60 4.52 -27.42
N ASP A 255 4.82 4.85 -28.69
CA ASP A 255 4.05 5.87 -29.41
C ASP A 255 2.57 5.49 -29.54
N TYR A 256 2.28 4.20 -29.72
CA TYR A 256 0.90 3.70 -29.70
C TYR A 256 0.18 4.06 -28.39
N VAL A 257 0.80 3.77 -27.23
CA VAL A 257 0.20 4.06 -25.92
C VAL A 257 0.01 5.57 -25.73
N VAL A 258 1.05 6.36 -26.00
CA VAL A 258 1.02 7.82 -25.81
C VAL A 258 -0.04 8.46 -26.69
N ASN A 259 -0.06 8.15 -27.99
CA ASN A 259 -1.02 8.72 -28.94
C ASN A 259 -2.45 8.30 -28.61
N LYS A 260 -2.66 7.04 -28.21
CA LYS A 260 -3.99 6.53 -27.88
C LYS A 260 -4.60 7.19 -26.65
N ILE A 261 -3.79 7.46 -25.62
CA ILE A 261 -4.25 8.14 -24.42
C ILE A 261 -4.48 9.63 -24.69
N ASN A 262 -3.54 10.31 -25.36
CA ASN A 262 -3.65 11.75 -25.66
C ASN A 262 -4.78 12.08 -26.65
N ALA A 263 -5.29 11.10 -27.41
CA ALA A 263 -6.48 11.27 -28.25
C ALA A 263 -7.80 11.36 -27.45
N ILE A 264 -7.78 11.06 -26.14
CA ILE A 264 -8.96 11.11 -25.28
C ILE A 264 -8.99 12.46 -24.56
N GLU A 265 -10.01 13.26 -24.85
CA GLU A 265 -10.21 14.54 -24.17
C GLU A 265 -10.26 14.36 -22.65
N GLY A 266 -9.42 15.12 -21.94
CA GLY A 266 -9.28 15.07 -20.49
C GLY A 266 -8.23 14.10 -19.96
N LEU A 267 -7.48 13.39 -20.83
CA LEU A 267 -6.28 12.64 -20.46
C LEU A 267 -5.04 13.25 -21.12
N GLU A 268 -3.93 13.31 -20.38
CA GLU A 268 -2.64 13.77 -20.87
C GLU A 268 -1.51 12.94 -20.27
N VAL A 269 -0.72 12.28 -21.11
CA VAL A 269 0.45 11.49 -20.67
C VAL A 269 1.58 12.43 -20.23
N GLU A 270 2.00 12.33 -18.97
CA GLU A 270 3.18 13.04 -18.47
C GLU A 270 4.47 12.32 -18.86
N TYR A 271 4.45 10.98 -18.77
CA TYR A 271 5.43 10.09 -19.37
C TYR A 271 4.85 8.68 -19.52
N PHE A 272 5.37 7.97 -20.50
CA PHE A 272 5.33 6.52 -20.59
C PHE A 272 6.76 6.04 -20.86
N GLN A 273 7.30 5.14 -20.03
CA GLN A 273 8.62 4.58 -20.24
C GLN A 273 8.53 3.05 -20.27
N ILE A 274 9.17 2.43 -21.25
CA ILE A 274 9.34 0.98 -21.32
C ILE A 274 10.76 0.68 -20.87
N VAL A 275 10.88 -0.01 -19.75
CA VAL A 275 12.13 -0.16 -19.01
C VAL A 275 12.43 -1.61 -18.68
N ASP A 276 13.69 -1.89 -18.38
CA ASP A 276 14.11 -3.13 -17.75
C ASP A 276 13.58 -3.17 -16.30
N GLY A 277 12.90 -4.27 -15.96
CA GLY A 277 12.20 -4.43 -14.69
C GLY A 277 13.12 -4.58 -13.46
N ASN A 278 14.43 -4.75 -13.65
CA ASN A 278 15.40 -4.88 -12.56
C ASN A 278 16.17 -3.57 -12.32
N THR A 279 16.52 -2.87 -13.40
CA THR A 279 17.39 -1.69 -13.41
C THR A 279 16.63 -0.39 -13.53
N LEU A 280 15.39 -0.41 -14.04
CA LEU A 280 14.55 0.76 -14.34
C LEU A 280 15.12 1.68 -15.43
N LEU A 281 16.09 1.19 -16.21
CA LEU A 281 16.63 1.89 -17.37
C LEU A 281 15.80 1.58 -18.62
N ASP A 282 15.75 2.54 -19.55
CA ASP A 282 15.02 2.39 -20.81
C ASP A 282 15.53 1.16 -21.59
N VAL A 283 14.61 0.46 -22.24
CA VAL A 283 14.92 -0.56 -23.25
C VAL A 283 14.62 -0.03 -24.64
N HIS A 284 15.42 -0.42 -25.63
CA HIS A 284 15.27 -0.02 -27.02
C HIS A 284 14.88 -1.20 -27.93
N SER A 285 15.06 -2.44 -27.45
CA SER A 285 14.61 -3.68 -28.06
C SER A 285 13.94 -4.60 -27.04
N TRP A 286 13.01 -5.45 -27.50
CA TRP A 286 12.39 -6.50 -26.66
C TRP A 286 13.39 -7.59 -26.22
N ASP A 287 14.57 -7.62 -26.84
CA ASP A 287 15.67 -8.54 -26.53
C ASP A 287 16.65 -7.96 -25.50
N ASP A 288 16.53 -6.68 -25.13
CA ASP A 288 17.47 -6.02 -24.19
C ASP A 288 17.36 -6.57 -22.76
N SER A 289 16.22 -7.17 -22.41
CA SER A 289 15.95 -7.73 -21.08
C SER A 289 14.97 -8.89 -21.11
N ASP A 290 15.04 -9.76 -20.12
CA ASP A 290 14.05 -10.80 -19.85
C ASP A 290 12.89 -10.35 -18.95
N ASN A 291 12.95 -9.13 -18.44
CA ASN A 291 11.92 -8.52 -17.61
C ASN A 291 11.65 -7.10 -18.12
N ILE A 292 10.57 -6.91 -18.87
CA ILE A 292 10.26 -5.62 -19.51
C ILE A 292 8.92 -5.10 -19.01
N VAL A 293 8.91 -3.85 -18.53
CA VAL A 293 7.77 -3.20 -17.89
C VAL A 293 7.52 -1.83 -18.52
N GLY A 294 6.28 -1.53 -18.88
CA GLY A 294 5.83 -0.19 -19.25
C GLY A 294 5.25 0.54 -18.04
N CYS A 295 5.83 1.66 -17.64
CA CYS A 295 5.38 2.49 -16.52
C CYS A 295 4.83 3.83 -17.03
N ILE A 296 3.64 4.22 -16.55
CA ILE A 296 2.96 5.42 -17.05
C ILE A 296 2.49 6.33 -15.91
N THR A 297 2.56 7.63 -16.17
CA THR A 297 1.82 8.65 -15.43
C THR A 297 0.96 9.49 -16.40
N VAL A 298 -0.31 9.65 -16.04
CA VAL A 298 -1.31 10.36 -16.84
C VAL A 298 -2.04 11.36 -15.96
N TYR A 299 -2.16 12.60 -16.41
CA TYR A 299 -3.07 13.59 -15.83
C TYR A 299 -4.50 13.33 -16.32
N CYS A 300 -5.46 13.39 -15.41
CA CYS A 300 -6.88 13.21 -15.71
C CYS A 300 -7.70 14.39 -15.18
N GLY A 301 -8.47 15.03 -16.06
CA GLY A 301 -9.44 16.07 -15.71
C GLY A 301 -8.92 17.51 -15.72
N GLU A 302 -9.85 18.45 -15.47
CA GLU A 302 -9.56 19.90 -15.52
C GLU A 302 -8.73 20.39 -14.33
N THR A 303 -8.94 19.77 -13.16
CA THR A 303 -8.01 19.86 -12.02
C THR A 303 -7.15 18.61 -12.08
N PRO A 304 -5.99 18.66 -12.75
CA PRO A 304 -5.35 17.48 -13.30
C PRO A 304 -4.88 16.54 -12.18
N ILE A 305 -5.56 15.40 -12.04
CA ILE A 305 -5.21 14.36 -11.07
C ILE A 305 -4.16 13.45 -11.71
N ARG A 306 -2.98 13.34 -11.08
CA ARG A 306 -1.92 12.40 -11.50
C ARG A 306 -2.30 10.98 -11.14
N LEU A 307 -2.57 10.16 -12.15
CA LEU A 307 -2.81 8.73 -12.05
C LEU A 307 -1.58 7.98 -12.57
N ILE A 308 -1.22 6.90 -11.90
CA ILE A 308 -0.11 6.03 -12.29
C ILE A 308 -0.60 4.62 -12.51
N ASP A 309 0.05 3.91 -13.43
CA ASP A 309 -0.16 2.49 -13.66
C ASP A 309 1.11 1.87 -14.27
N HIS A 310 1.17 0.55 -14.36
CA HIS A 310 2.21 -0.14 -15.11
C HIS A 310 1.68 -1.44 -15.73
N ILE A 311 2.40 -1.96 -16.73
CA ILE A 311 2.08 -3.21 -17.41
C ILE A 311 3.36 -4.00 -17.70
N LYS A 312 3.29 -5.32 -17.59
CA LYS A 312 4.40 -6.21 -17.89
C LYS A 312 4.30 -6.70 -19.34
N TYR A 313 5.38 -6.54 -20.09
CA TYR A 313 5.53 -7.08 -21.45
C TYR A 313 6.26 -8.42 -21.46
N LYS A 314 7.24 -8.59 -20.56
CA LYS A 314 8.07 -9.81 -20.46
C LYS A 314 8.42 -10.11 -19.00
N GLY A 315 8.50 -11.41 -18.67
CA GLY A 315 8.98 -11.95 -17.40
C GLY A 315 7.93 -12.60 -16.52
#